data_AF-A0A7X5DAZ3-F1
#
_entry.id   AF-A0A7X5DAZ3-F1
#
_cell.length_a   1.000
_cell.length_b   1.000
_cell.length_c   1.000
_cell.angle_alpha   90.00
_cell.angle_beta   90.00
_cell.angle_gamma   90.00
#
_symmetry.space_group_name_H-M   'P 1'
#
loop_
_entity.id
_entity.type
_entity.pdbx_description
1 polymer ?
#
loop_
_entity_poly.entity_id
_entity_poly.type
_entity_poly.pdbx_seq_one_letter_code
_entity_poly.pdbx_strand_id
1 'polypeptide(L)'
;MLRKVSTELHPFVTWVLERDGIPYSSQNKGGIVEIRTENISSRRFNNVVKDAKCEKERCESGCPDIPVLSYRAAMNAERMDKLLEFYGANCFVILKEDEQKFIDVAKNI
;
A
#
# COMPACT_ATOMS: atom_id res chain seq x y z
N MET A 1 -13.68 6.22 -11.65
CA MET A 1 -14.50 5.05 -11.22
C MET A 1 -14.76 5.16 -9.72
N LEU A 2 -15.96 4.81 -9.24
CA LEU A 2 -16.32 4.86 -7.81
C LEU A 2 -15.76 3.62 -7.08
N ARG A 3 -15.08 3.83 -5.95
CA ARG A 3 -14.48 2.81 -5.09
C ARG A 3 -14.88 3.03 -3.64
N LYS A 4 -14.99 1.96 -2.88
CA LYS A 4 -15.34 2.01 -1.45
C LYS A 4 -14.16 1.53 -0.63
N VAL A 5 -13.78 2.29 0.39
CA VAL A 5 -12.76 1.94 1.38
C VAL A 5 -13.31 2.17 2.78
N SER A 6 -12.80 1.46 3.78
CA SER A 6 -13.19 1.72 5.17
C SER A 6 -12.69 3.09 5.63
N THR A 7 -13.40 3.72 6.56
CA THR A 7 -12.96 5.00 7.14
C THR A 7 -11.58 4.92 7.78
N GLU A 8 -11.23 3.78 8.37
CA GLU A 8 -9.91 3.54 8.97
C GLU A 8 -8.78 3.51 7.95
N LEU A 9 -9.02 2.93 6.77
CA LEU A 9 -7.98 2.81 5.73
C LEU A 9 -7.89 4.06 4.86
N HIS A 10 -8.96 4.86 4.80
CA HIS A 10 -9.04 6.09 4.03
C HIS A 10 -7.81 7.02 4.14
N PRO A 11 -7.32 7.41 5.34
CA PRO A 11 -6.18 8.33 5.44
C PRO A 11 -4.91 7.78 4.77
N PHE A 12 -4.71 6.47 4.80
CA PHE A 12 -3.56 5.83 4.13
C PHE A 12 -3.77 5.74 2.62
N VAL A 13 -5.00 5.54 2.16
CA VAL A 13 -5.33 5.55 0.72
C VAL A 13 -5.11 6.95 0.13
N THR A 14 -5.56 8.00 0.82
CA THR A 14 -5.33 9.39 0.38
C THR A 14 -3.85 9.72 0.32
N TRP A 15 -3.09 9.32 1.35
CA TRP A 15 -1.64 9.50 1.38
C TRP A 15 -0.93 8.83 0.17
N VAL A 16 -1.28 7.58 -0.15
CA VAL A 16 -0.70 6.89 -1.32
C VAL A 16 -1.10 7.57 -2.64
N LEU A 17 -2.37 8.00 -2.77
CA LEU A 17 -2.83 8.71 -3.97
C LEU A 17 -2.07 10.02 -4.18
N GLU A 18 -1.85 10.78 -3.11
CA GLU A 18 -1.08 12.04 -3.12
C GLU A 18 0.39 11.79 -3.46
N ARG A 19 1.03 10.83 -2.80
CA ARG A 19 2.41 10.40 -3.07
C ARG A 19 2.61 10.04 -4.54
N ASP A 20 1.67 9.29 -5.12
CA ASP A 20 1.74 8.82 -6.50
C ASP A 20 1.21 9.85 -7.51
N GLY A 21 0.79 11.04 -7.07
CA GLY A 21 0.27 12.10 -7.94
C GLY A 21 -1.03 11.73 -8.66
N ILE A 22 -1.86 10.88 -8.05
CA ILE A 22 -3.12 10.39 -8.63
C ILE A 22 -4.28 11.32 -8.21
N PRO A 23 -4.93 12.03 -9.14
CA PRO A 23 -6.08 12.87 -8.82
C PRO A 23 -7.25 12.04 -8.29
N TYR A 24 -7.85 12.51 -7.19
CA TYR A 24 -8.99 11.86 -6.57
C TYR A 24 -9.96 12.87 -5.95
N SER A 25 -11.21 12.44 -5.78
CA SER A 25 -12.17 13.07 -4.86
C SER A 25 -12.73 12.00 -3.93
N SER A 26 -13.08 12.39 -2.70
CA SER A 26 -13.65 11.47 -1.71
C SER A 26 -14.91 12.03 -1.06
N GLN A 27 -15.82 11.13 -0.68
CA GLN A 27 -17.03 11.46 0.06
C GLN A 27 -17.25 10.44 1.17
N ASN A 28 -17.37 10.90 2.42
CA ASN A 28 -17.68 10.04 3.56
C ASN A 28 -19.18 9.70 3.57
N LYS A 29 -19.51 8.41 3.73
CA LYS A 29 -20.88 7.87 3.75
C LYS A 29 -21.16 7.06 5.02
N GLY A 30 -20.49 7.36 6.14
CA GLY A 30 -20.71 6.71 7.43
C GLY A 30 -20.15 5.28 7.44
N GLY A 31 -18.98 5.10 8.04
CA GLY A 31 -18.26 3.81 8.11
C GLY A 31 -17.50 3.41 6.83
N ILE A 32 -17.89 3.99 5.69
CA ILE A 32 -17.23 3.80 4.39
C ILE A 32 -16.97 5.17 3.77
N VAL A 33 -15.82 5.30 3.09
CA VAL A 33 -15.50 6.44 2.24
C VAL A 33 -15.54 6.01 0.77
N GLU A 34 -16.27 6.78 -0.03
CA GLU A 34 -16.32 6.62 -1.47
C GLU A 34 -15.20 7.45 -2.11
N ILE A 35 -14.30 6.81 -2.84
CA ILE A 35 -13.21 7.46 -3.57
C ILE A 35 -13.49 7.37 -5.07
N ARG A 36 -13.38 8.50 -5.75
CA ARG A 36 -13.41 8.61 -7.21
C ARG A 36 -12.02 9.00 -7.69
N THR A 37 -11.44 8.15 -8.52
CA THR A 37 -10.18 8.43 -9.20
C THR A 37 -10.40 8.56 -10.70
N GLU A 38 -9.62 9.41 -11.33
CA GLU A 38 -9.58 9.59 -12.78
C GLU A 38 -8.48 8.71 -13.39
N ASN A 39 -8.73 8.14 -14.57
CA ASN A 39 -7.71 7.50 -15.41
C ASN A 39 -6.85 6.37 -14.81
N ILE A 40 -7.27 5.72 -13.73
CA ILE A 40 -6.60 4.51 -13.22
C ILE A 40 -7.46 3.25 -13.33
N SER A 41 -6.82 2.15 -13.68
CA SER A 41 -7.45 0.83 -13.77
C SER A 41 -7.77 0.25 -12.39
N SER A 42 -8.69 -0.73 -12.34
CA SER A 42 -8.95 -1.51 -11.12
C SER A 42 -7.71 -2.15 -10.54
N ARG A 43 -6.81 -2.64 -11.40
CA ARG A 43 -5.55 -3.24 -10.98
C ARG A 43 -4.66 -2.20 -10.29
N ARG A 44 -4.55 -0.98 -10.85
CA ARG A 44 -3.76 0.10 -10.26
C ARG A 44 -4.36 0.55 -8.93
N PHE A 45 -5.68 0.69 -8.82
CA PHE A 45 -6.34 1.03 -7.57
C PHE A 45 -6.15 -0.05 -6.49
N ASN A 46 -6.18 -1.34 -6.87
CA ASN A 46 -5.89 -2.42 -5.93
C ASN A 46 -4.45 -2.35 -5.39
N ASN A 47 -3.49 -1.89 -6.20
CA ASN A 47 -2.13 -1.64 -5.72
C ASN A 47 -2.10 -0.47 -4.73
N VAL A 48 -2.84 0.62 -4.99
CA VAL A 48 -2.98 1.75 -4.06
C VAL A 48 -3.52 1.28 -2.71
N VAL A 49 -4.62 0.51 -2.71
CA VAL A 49 -5.20 -0.05 -1.47
C VAL A 49 -4.20 -0.95 -0.75
N LYS A 50 -3.41 -1.73 -1.49
CA LYS A 50 -2.41 -2.61 -0.89
C LYS A 50 -1.24 -1.84 -0.28
N ASP A 51 -0.75 -0.81 -0.96
CA ASP A 51 0.28 0.08 -0.42
C ASP A 51 -0.26 0.84 0.81
N ALA A 52 -1.53 1.23 0.82
CA ALA A 52 -2.18 1.87 1.97
C ALA A 52 -2.26 0.94 3.20
N LYS A 53 -2.51 -0.36 2.99
CA LYS A 53 -2.44 -1.35 4.08
C LYS A 53 -1.02 -1.49 4.64
N CYS A 54 -0.01 -1.47 3.76
CA CYS A 54 1.39 -1.51 4.19
C CYS A 54 1.73 -0.29 5.05
N GLU A 55 1.32 0.89 4.61
CA GLU A 55 1.52 2.13 5.35
C GLU A 55 0.79 2.13 6.71
N LYS A 56 -0.44 1.60 6.75
CA LYS A 56 -1.17 1.40 8.01
C LYS A 56 -0.37 0.52 8.97
N GLU A 57 0.06 -0.66 8.52
CA GLU A 57 0.81 -1.60 9.34
C GLU A 57 2.17 -1.02 9.80
N ARG A 58 2.85 -0.28 8.93
CA ARG A 58 4.08 0.45 9.27
C ARG A 58 3.86 1.43 10.42
N CYS A 59 2.82 2.25 10.34
CA CYS A 59 2.47 3.23 11.37
C CYS A 59 2.00 2.60 12.68
N GLU A 60 1.38 1.42 12.62
CA GLU A 60 0.97 0.64 13.79
C GLU A 60 2.12 -0.19 14.40
N SER A 61 3.24 -0.32 13.68
CA SER A 61 4.41 -1.08 14.13
C SER A 61 5.22 -0.34 15.20
N GLY A 62 6.00 -1.09 15.98
CA GLY A 62 6.95 -0.51 16.95
C GLY A 62 8.18 0.14 16.30
N CYS A 63 8.38 -0.02 14.99
CA CYS A 63 9.53 0.47 14.23
C CYS A 63 9.07 1.14 12.92
N PRO A 64 8.39 2.30 12.98
CA PRO A 64 7.82 2.94 11.81
C PRO A 64 8.86 3.33 10.76
N ASP A 65 10.13 3.51 11.12
CA ASP A 65 11.20 3.83 10.17
C ASP A 65 11.50 2.70 9.17
N ILE A 66 11.04 1.47 9.45
CA ILE A 66 11.22 0.33 8.56
C ILE A 66 9.97 0.20 7.66
N PRO A 67 10.11 0.32 6.33
CA PRO A 67 8.97 0.22 5.44
C PRO A 67 8.37 -1.19 5.45
N VAL A 68 7.04 -1.25 5.40
CA VAL A 68 6.30 -2.49 5.15
C VAL A 68 6.01 -2.57 3.65
N LEU A 69 6.25 -3.72 3.04
CA LEU A 69 6.04 -3.96 1.62
C LEU A 69 5.11 -5.16 1.39
N SER A 70 4.20 -5.04 0.42
CA SER A 70 3.44 -6.20 -0.05
C SER A 70 4.35 -7.20 -0.77
N TYR A 71 3.95 -8.49 -0.81
CA TYR A 71 4.64 -9.54 -1.56
C TYR A 71 4.93 -9.11 -3.00
N ARG A 72 3.97 -8.48 -3.67
CA ARG A 72 4.14 -8.04 -5.07
C ARG A 72 5.18 -6.93 -5.23
N ALA A 73 5.31 -6.06 -4.22
CA ALA A 73 6.31 -5.01 -4.23
C ALA A 73 7.70 -5.61 -3.97
N ALA A 74 7.84 -6.49 -2.98
CA ALA A 74 9.09 -7.16 -2.66
C ALA A 74 9.60 -8.08 -3.79
N MET A 75 8.71 -8.72 -4.54
CA MET A 75 9.08 -9.58 -5.68
C MET A 75 9.40 -8.82 -6.98
N ASN A 76 9.34 -7.49 -6.98
CA ASN A 76 9.68 -6.66 -8.13
C ASN A 76 10.84 -5.74 -7.72
N ALA A 77 12.06 -6.07 -8.16
CA ALA A 77 13.28 -5.37 -7.77
C ALA A 77 13.19 -3.85 -8.01
N GLU A 78 12.77 -3.42 -9.21
CA GLU A 78 12.64 -2.00 -9.53
C GLU A 78 11.65 -1.27 -8.60
N ARG A 79 10.52 -1.91 -8.28
CA ARG A 79 9.53 -1.33 -7.37
C ARG A 79 10.02 -1.31 -5.92
N MET A 80 10.70 -2.36 -5.50
CA MET A 80 11.28 -2.48 -4.17
C MET A 80 12.32 -1.38 -3.95
N ASP A 81 13.26 -1.22 -4.87
CA ASP A 81 14.34 -0.23 -4.77
C ASP A 81 13.79 1.20 -4.67
N LYS A 82 12.80 1.55 -5.52
CA LYS A 82 12.14 2.86 -5.47
C LYS A 82 11.44 3.13 -4.14
N LEU A 83 10.84 2.11 -3.53
CA LEU A 83 10.16 2.26 -2.23
C LEU A 83 11.19 2.40 -1.11
N LEU A 84 12.25 1.60 -1.11
CA LEU A 84 13.35 1.72 -0.15
C LEU A 84 14.02 3.09 -0.22
N GLU A 85 14.29 3.59 -1.42
CA GLU A 85 14.81 4.95 -1.63
C GLU A 85 13.85 6.02 -1.11
N PHE A 86 12.55 5.91 -1.42
CA PHE A 86 11.52 6.84 -0.93
C PHE A 86 11.47 6.91 0.60
N TYR A 87 11.60 5.77 1.29
CA TYR A 87 11.60 5.73 2.75
C TYR A 87 13.00 5.94 3.36
N GLY A 88 14.06 6.09 2.55
CA GLY A 88 15.44 6.19 3.05
C GLY A 88 15.92 4.95 3.80
N ALA A 89 15.39 3.78 3.45
CA ALA A 89 15.63 2.52 4.16
C ALA A 89 16.47 1.55 3.32
N ASN A 90 17.20 0.66 3.98
CA ASN A 90 17.97 -0.42 3.36
C ASN A 90 17.38 -1.82 3.61
N CYS A 91 16.28 -1.89 4.36
CA CYS A 91 15.57 -3.11 4.70
C CYS A 91 14.06 -2.84 4.72
N PHE A 92 13.28 -3.90 4.72
CA PHE A 92 11.82 -3.84 4.78
C PHE A 92 11.27 -5.03 5.55
N VAL A 93 10.02 -4.91 5.97
CA VAL A 93 9.21 -6.02 6.48
C VAL A 93 8.13 -6.34 5.46
N ILE A 94 7.72 -7.61 5.37
CA ILE A 94 6.61 -8.00 4.51
C ILE A 94 5.29 -7.74 5.23
N LEU A 95 4.33 -7.17 4.50
CA LEU A 95 2.95 -7.02 4.98
C LEU A 95 2.44 -8.34 5.55
N LYS A 96 1.91 -8.34 6.77
CA LYS A 96 1.54 -9.55 7.51
C LYS A 96 0.65 -10.53 6.74
N GLU A 97 -0.33 -10.02 5.99
CA GLU A 97 -1.23 -10.88 5.17
C GLU A 97 -0.50 -11.62 4.02
N ASP A 98 0.70 -11.17 3.66
CA ASP A 98 1.52 -11.66 2.56
C ASP A 98 2.74 -12.49 3.05
N GLU A 99 3.04 -12.52 4.35
CA GLU A 99 4.25 -13.15 4.92
C GLU A 99 4.37 -14.64 4.54
N GLN A 100 3.32 -15.42 4.77
CA GLN A 100 3.35 -16.86 4.49
C GLN A 100 3.69 -17.14 3.02
N LYS A 101 3.06 -16.39 2.12
CA LYS A 101 3.31 -16.51 0.68
C LYS A 101 4.75 -16.17 0.31
N PHE A 102 5.32 -15.16 0.95
CA PHE A 102 6.72 -14.78 0.73
C PHE A 102 7.68 -15.87 1.22
N ILE A 103 7.45 -16.43 2.41
CA ILE A 103 8.24 -17.52 2.98
C ILE A 103 8.20 -18.77 2.11
N ASP A 104 7.02 -19.15 1.61
CA ASP A 104 6.86 -20.34 0.77
C ASP A 104 7.67 -20.23 -0.52
N VAL A 105 7.74 -19.05 -1.12
CA VAL A 105 8.57 -18.82 -2.32
C VAL A 105 10.05 -18.84 -1.98
N ALA A 106 10.47 -18.19 -0.88
CA ALA A 106 11.87 -18.16 -0.46
C ALA A 106 12.43 -19.54 -0.12
N LYS A 107 11.59 -20.48 0.34
CA LYS A 107 11.98 -21.87 0.62
C LYS A 107 12.12 -22.75 -0.63
N ASN A 108 11.58 -22.32 -1.77
CA ASN A 108 11.59 -23.05 -3.04
C ASN A 108 12.64 -22.51 -4.03
N ILE A 109 13.52 -21.62 -3.58
CA ILE A 109 14.69 -21.09 -4.29
C ILE A 109 15.94 -21.75 -3.72
#